data_AF-A0A4Q4TKL4-F1
#
_entry.id   AF-A0A4Q4TKL4-F1
#
_cell.length_a   1.000
_cell.length_b   1.000
_cell.length_c   1.000
_cell.angle_alpha   90.00
_cell.angle_beta   90.00
_cell.angle_gamma   90.00
#
_symmetry.space_group_name_H-M   'P 1'
#
loop_
_entity.id
_entity.type
_entity.pdbx_description
1 polymer ?
#
loop_
_entity_poly.entity_id
_entity_poly.type
_entity_poly.pdbx_seq_one_letter_code
_entity_poly.pdbx_strand_id
1 'polypeptide(L)'
;MVAYENFFILFVLNLWTSLCYAQFTVWRVDQRSPDDIRTATGFLARGTSNVLQVAPNVSMYNHALGAPNGASRSNDGYVSTTADRNTAITFLRQMFRGDGYIYEVAAAANFIQVTGTLGQFSPYPNEHEYAALGGFGFEQVIAWTHYVNGVPQGSGRVVNRDFSPRYNNLRPSNGEPHLAGFPRSHQAWSLPPWNQFPGCRRNLSRSLHSRQQCAPDENDWYIASRYIDNMCYRQTLCG
;
A
#
# COMPACT_ATOMS: atom_id res chain seq x y z
N MET A 1 -23.89 7.86 -43.70
CA MET A 1 -23.05 6.90 -42.97
C MET A 1 -21.87 7.53 -42.23
N VAL A 2 -21.32 8.68 -42.64
CA VAL A 2 -20.16 9.33 -41.99
C VAL A 2 -20.44 9.89 -40.57
N ALA A 3 -21.69 10.24 -40.26
CA ALA A 3 -22.04 10.82 -38.95
C ALA A 3 -22.00 9.82 -37.78
N TYR A 4 -22.26 8.53 -38.03
CA TYR A 4 -22.32 7.50 -36.97
C TYR A 4 -20.92 7.05 -36.52
N GLU A 5 -19.94 7.02 -37.43
CA GLU A 5 -18.55 6.69 -37.09
C GLU A 5 -17.89 7.75 -36.19
N ASN A 6 -18.17 9.03 -36.44
CA ASN A 6 -17.66 10.13 -35.62
C ASN A 6 -18.24 10.14 -34.19
N PHE A 7 -19.50 9.75 -34.02
CA PHE A 7 -20.13 9.61 -32.69
C PHE A 7 -19.54 8.44 -31.90
N PHE A 8 -19.25 7.31 -32.55
CA PHE A 8 -18.64 6.15 -31.90
C PHE A 8 -17.20 6.45 -31.44
N ILE A 9 -16.40 7.13 -32.27
CA ILE A 9 -15.04 7.55 -31.92
C ILE A 9 -15.05 8.53 -30.73
N LEU A 10 -15.93 9.52 -30.74
CA LEU A 10 -16.07 10.46 -29.61
C LEU A 10 -16.54 9.75 -28.33
N PHE A 11 -17.44 8.77 -28.43
CA PHE A 11 -17.90 7.99 -27.27
C PHE A 11 -16.77 7.11 -26.70
N VAL A 12 -16.00 6.43 -27.54
CA VAL A 12 -14.84 5.61 -27.14
C VAL A 12 -13.76 6.49 -26.51
N LEU A 13 -13.46 7.67 -27.08
CA LEU A 13 -12.50 8.61 -26.52
C LEU A 13 -12.95 9.17 -25.16
N ASN A 14 -14.23 9.51 -24.99
CA ASN A 14 -14.76 9.99 -23.70
C ASN A 14 -14.81 8.87 -22.62
N LEU A 15 -15.05 7.62 -23.03
CA LEU A 15 -14.98 6.48 -22.13
C LEU A 15 -13.52 6.21 -21.70
N TRP A 16 -12.56 6.32 -22.63
CA TRP A 16 -11.13 6.12 -22.37
C TRP A 16 -10.55 7.20 -21.45
N THR A 17 -10.92 8.46 -21.65
CA THR A 17 -10.50 9.54 -20.74
C THR A 17 -11.09 9.32 -19.35
N SER A 18 -12.38 9.01 -19.24
CA SER A 18 -13.06 8.78 -17.96
C SER A 18 -12.45 7.62 -17.16
N LEU A 19 -11.98 6.56 -17.83
CA LEU A 19 -11.29 5.43 -17.21
C LEU A 19 -9.83 5.76 -16.81
N CYS A 20 -9.13 6.58 -17.60
CA CYS A 20 -7.77 7.03 -17.25
C CYS A 20 -7.75 7.98 -16.03
N TYR A 21 -8.83 8.70 -15.77
CA TYR A 21 -8.96 9.62 -14.63
C TYR A 21 -9.59 8.98 -13.38
N ALA A 22 -9.91 7.69 -13.40
CA ALA A 22 -10.48 7.00 -12.24
C ALA A 22 -9.44 6.89 -11.12
N GLN A 23 -9.71 7.59 -10.02
CA GLN A 23 -8.94 7.53 -8.80
C GLN A 23 -8.82 6.09 -8.29
N PHE A 24 -7.60 5.66 -7.93
CA PHE A 24 -7.41 4.36 -7.29
C PHE A 24 -7.75 4.48 -5.81
N THR A 25 -8.78 3.75 -5.38
CA THR A 25 -9.26 3.79 -3.99
C THR A 25 -8.90 2.52 -3.26
N VAL A 26 -8.39 2.68 -2.04
CA VAL A 26 -8.21 1.60 -1.06
C VAL A 26 -9.03 1.90 0.18
N TRP A 27 -9.25 0.87 1.00
CA TRP A 27 -10.00 0.95 2.24
C TRP A 27 -9.13 0.58 3.42
N ARG A 28 -9.29 1.33 4.51
CA ARG A 28 -8.64 1.05 5.79
C ARG A 28 -9.65 1.05 6.91
N VAL A 29 -9.54 0.08 7.81
CA VAL A 29 -10.30 0.05 9.06
C VAL A 29 -9.46 0.64 10.19
N ASP A 30 -10.06 1.48 11.03
CA ASP A 30 -9.43 2.02 12.23
C ASP A 30 -10.49 2.36 13.29
N GLN A 31 -10.12 2.35 14.58
CA GLN A 31 -11.03 2.74 15.65
C GLN A 31 -10.97 4.24 15.97
N ARG A 32 -9.88 4.91 15.59
CA ARG A 32 -9.74 6.35 15.75
C ARG A 32 -10.77 7.08 14.90
N SER A 33 -11.28 8.20 15.41
CA SER A 33 -12.23 9.03 14.69
C SER A 33 -11.53 9.87 13.60
N PRO A 34 -12.27 10.41 12.62
CA PRO A 34 -11.71 11.33 11.62
C PRO A 34 -11.00 12.54 12.23
N ASP A 35 -11.51 13.07 13.35
CA ASP A 35 -10.86 14.18 14.05
C ASP A 35 -9.54 13.74 14.69
N ASP A 36 -9.48 12.55 15.29
CA ASP A 36 -8.23 12.00 15.83
C ASP A 36 -7.18 11.80 14.73
N ILE A 37 -7.59 11.28 13.57
CA ILE A 37 -6.69 11.08 12.42
C ILE A 37 -6.22 12.44 11.88
N ARG A 38 -7.12 13.42 11.74
CA ARG A 38 -6.77 14.78 11.32
C ARG A 38 -5.76 15.41 12.28
N THR A 39 -5.98 15.31 13.59
CA THR A 39 -5.05 15.82 14.60
C THR A 39 -3.69 15.10 14.54
N ALA A 40 -3.68 13.81 14.22
CA ALA A 40 -2.47 13.04 13.98
C ALA A 40 -1.82 13.28 12.61
N THR A 41 -2.33 14.22 11.81
CA THR A 41 -1.95 14.52 10.42
C THR A 41 -2.24 13.42 9.40
N GLY A 42 -2.67 12.24 9.83
CA GLY A 42 -2.97 11.11 8.97
C GLY A 42 -2.75 9.75 9.66
N PHE A 43 -2.55 8.74 8.83
CA PHE A 43 -2.22 7.40 9.28
C PHE A 43 -0.71 7.19 9.22
N LEU A 44 -0.07 7.26 10.37
CA LEU A 44 1.38 7.12 10.49
C LEU A 44 1.77 5.65 10.66
N ALA A 45 2.88 5.26 10.04
CA ALA A 45 3.52 4.00 10.35
C ALA A 45 3.94 3.98 11.83
N ARG A 46 3.85 2.83 12.49
CA ARG A 46 4.26 2.76 13.90
C ARG A 46 5.77 3.05 14.01
N GLY A 47 6.14 3.84 15.02
CA GLY A 47 7.52 4.28 15.23
C GLY A 47 7.92 5.53 14.42
N THR A 48 6.99 6.16 13.72
CA THR A 48 7.20 7.43 13.01
C THR A 48 6.32 8.54 13.58
N SER A 49 6.70 9.79 13.32
CA SER A 49 5.96 10.98 13.74
C SER A 49 5.43 11.80 12.57
N ASN A 50 5.84 11.48 11.34
CA ASN A 50 5.46 12.20 10.14
C ASN A 50 5.03 11.23 9.03
N VAL A 51 4.16 11.72 8.16
CA VAL A 51 3.76 11.06 6.91
C VAL A 51 4.98 10.93 5.98
N LEU A 52 5.08 9.80 5.28
CA LEU A 52 6.22 9.41 4.42
C LEU A 52 7.56 9.20 5.14
N GLN A 53 7.61 9.29 6.47
CA GLN A 53 8.82 8.97 7.21
C GLN A 53 9.09 7.47 7.18
N VAL A 54 10.28 7.06 6.73
CA VAL A 54 10.69 5.66 6.75
C VAL A 54 11.11 5.25 8.16
N ALA A 55 10.40 4.28 8.74
CA ALA A 55 10.73 3.72 10.05
C ALA A 55 12.08 2.98 10.04
N PRO A 56 12.87 2.99 11.13
CA PRO A 56 14.18 2.31 11.18
C PRO A 56 14.14 0.82 10.84
N ASN A 57 13.05 0.15 11.22
CA ASN A 57 12.78 -1.24 10.84
C ASN A 57 11.67 -1.24 9.79
N VAL A 58 12.05 -1.53 8.54
CA VAL A 58 11.12 -1.59 7.41
C VAL A 58 11.23 -2.94 6.71
N SER A 59 10.12 -3.64 6.53
CA SER A 59 10.08 -4.92 5.82
C SER A 59 8.65 -5.25 5.42
N MET A 60 8.40 -5.32 4.11
CA MET A 60 7.09 -5.72 3.58
C MET A 60 6.71 -7.13 4.04
N TYR A 61 7.68 -8.05 4.06
CA TYR A 61 7.45 -9.42 4.52
C TYR A 61 7.01 -9.47 5.99
N ASN A 62 7.71 -8.76 6.88
CA ASN A 62 7.33 -8.73 8.29
C ASN A 62 6.00 -7.99 8.51
N HIS A 63 5.68 -7.00 7.67
CA HIS A 63 4.38 -6.34 7.68
C HIS A 63 3.24 -7.30 7.37
N ALA A 64 3.35 -7.96 6.21
CA ALA A 64 2.31 -8.84 5.68
C ALA A 64 2.05 -10.04 6.58
N LEU A 65 3.06 -10.52 7.32
CA LEU A 65 2.88 -11.62 8.28
C LEU A 65 1.89 -11.28 9.41
N GLY A 66 1.68 -10.00 9.70
CA GLY A 66 0.73 -9.54 10.72
C GLY A 66 1.11 -9.96 12.15
N ALA A 67 0.61 -9.24 13.14
CA ALA A 67 0.76 -9.63 14.54
C ALA A 67 -0.07 -10.90 14.83
N PRO A 68 0.29 -11.69 15.86
CA PRO A 68 -0.45 -12.91 16.20
C PRO A 68 -1.95 -12.71 16.45
N ASN A 69 -2.39 -11.49 16.74
CA ASN A 69 -3.79 -11.12 16.95
C ASN A 69 -4.51 -10.64 15.66
N GLY A 70 -3.90 -10.80 14.49
CA GLY A 70 -4.47 -10.40 13.20
C GLY A 70 -4.39 -8.90 12.89
N ALA A 71 -3.82 -8.07 13.78
CA ALA A 71 -3.55 -6.66 13.46
C ALA A 71 -2.24 -6.51 12.69
N SER A 72 -2.04 -5.43 11.93
CA SER A 72 -0.72 -5.10 11.36
C SER A 72 0.36 -5.06 12.45
N ARG A 73 1.56 -5.63 12.19
CA ARG A 73 2.67 -5.63 13.17
C ARG A 73 3.10 -4.20 13.49
N SER A 74 3.75 -4.07 14.64
CA SER A 74 4.04 -2.77 15.24
C SER A 74 5.35 -2.12 14.81
N ASN A 75 6.16 -2.75 13.95
CA ASN A 75 7.52 -2.30 13.63
C ASN A 75 7.97 -2.71 12.21
N ASP A 76 7.26 -2.27 11.19
CA ASP A 76 7.52 -2.69 9.81
C ASP A 76 7.51 -1.56 8.77
N GLY A 77 7.21 -0.33 9.20
CA GLY A 77 7.29 0.88 8.37
C GLY A 77 6.12 1.11 7.42
N TYR A 78 5.07 0.29 7.47
CA TYR A 78 3.92 0.38 6.58
C TYR A 78 2.60 0.57 7.33
N VAL A 79 1.60 1.11 6.62
CA VAL A 79 0.21 1.15 7.04
C VAL A 79 -0.63 0.33 6.07
N SER A 80 -1.29 -0.71 6.59
CA SER A 80 -2.09 -1.63 5.78
C SER A 80 -3.40 -1.00 5.29
N THR A 81 -3.74 -1.28 4.04
CA THR A 81 -5.02 -0.99 3.38
C THR A 81 -5.38 -2.12 2.43
N THR A 82 -6.64 -2.27 2.06
CA THR A 82 -7.11 -3.26 1.08
C THR A 82 -7.74 -2.58 -0.13
N ALA A 83 -7.56 -3.15 -1.32
CA ALA A 83 -8.29 -2.75 -2.52
C ALA A 83 -9.69 -3.39 -2.63
N ASP A 84 -10.14 -4.14 -1.62
CA ASP A 84 -11.49 -4.72 -1.55
C ASP A 84 -12.26 -4.19 -0.33
N ARG A 85 -13.33 -3.45 -0.60
CA ARG A 85 -14.23 -2.92 0.44
C ARG A 85 -14.85 -4.02 1.31
N ASN A 86 -15.16 -5.19 0.76
CA ASN A 86 -15.74 -6.31 1.51
C ASN A 86 -14.72 -6.93 2.47
N THR A 87 -13.44 -6.96 2.07
CA THR A 87 -12.33 -7.32 2.97
C THR A 87 -12.25 -6.33 4.14
N ALA A 88 -12.36 -5.02 3.89
CA ALA A 88 -12.39 -4.03 4.97
C ALA A 88 -13.59 -4.22 5.93
N ILE A 89 -14.78 -4.51 5.42
CA ILE A 89 -15.96 -4.82 6.27
C ILE A 89 -15.71 -6.10 7.10
N THR A 90 -15.06 -7.09 6.51
CA THR A 90 -14.70 -8.34 7.21
C THR A 90 -13.71 -8.08 8.33
N PHE A 91 -12.67 -7.29 8.08
CA PHE A 91 -11.69 -6.88 9.10
C PHE A 91 -12.33 -6.07 10.22
N LEU A 92 -13.23 -5.13 9.92
CA LEU A 92 -13.98 -4.40 10.95
C LEU A 92 -14.71 -5.35 11.90
N ARG A 93 -15.39 -6.36 11.36
CA ARG A 93 -16.12 -7.36 12.16
C ARG A 93 -15.18 -8.24 12.99
N GLN A 94 -14.07 -8.70 12.39
CA GLN A 94 -13.15 -9.63 13.03
C GLN A 94 -12.24 -8.95 14.07
N MET A 95 -11.73 -7.76 13.77
CA MET A 95 -10.75 -7.06 14.61
C MET A 95 -11.40 -6.16 15.65
N PHE A 96 -12.53 -5.54 15.31
CA PHE A 96 -13.16 -4.50 16.15
C PHE A 96 -14.62 -4.79 16.47
N ARG A 97 -15.07 -6.05 16.29
CA ARG A 97 -16.44 -6.49 16.60
C ARG A 97 -17.53 -5.68 15.89
N GLY A 98 -17.19 -5.06 14.76
CA GLY A 98 -18.10 -4.23 13.98
C GLY A 98 -18.13 -2.75 14.37
N ASP A 99 -17.33 -2.32 15.33
CA ASP A 99 -17.28 -0.93 15.80
C ASP A 99 -16.03 -0.20 15.25
N GLY A 100 -16.22 1.00 14.72
CA GLY A 100 -15.12 1.84 14.22
C GLY A 100 -15.42 2.45 12.85
N TYR A 101 -14.37 2.78 12.12
CA TYR A 101 -14.48 3.52 10.87
C TYR A 101 -13.86 2.73 9.72
N ILE A 102 -14.50 2.78 8.56
CA ILE A 102 -13.89 2.40 7.29
C ILE A 102 -13.61 3.68 6.51
N TYR A 103 -12.33 3.94 6.27
CA TYR A 103 -11.82 5.06 5.50
C TYR A 103 -11.63 4.67 4.05
N GLU A 104 -12.12 5.49 3.14
CA GLU A 104 -11.82 5.46 1.71
C GLU A 104 -10.63 6.37 1.44
N VAL A 105 -9.58 5.87 0.81
CA VAL A 105 -8.30 6.56 0.69
C VAL A 105 -7.84 6.56 -0.77
N ALA A 106 -7.38 7.72 -1.24
CA ALA A 106 -6.75 7.87 -2.53
C ALA A 106 -5.32 7.33 -2.48
N ALA A 107 -5.07 6.22 -3.16
CA ALA A 107 -3.76 5.61 -3.20
C ALA A 107 -2.82 6.41 -4.11
N ALA A 108 -1.58 6.52 -3.67
CA ALA A 108 -0.48 7.18 -4.39
C ALA A 108 0.75 6.25 -4.40
N ALA A 109 1.88 6.66 -4.97
CA ALA A 109 2.99 5.74 -5.23
C ALA A 109 3.61 5.09 -3.97
N ASN A 110 3.43 5.66 -2.79
CA ASN A 110 3.83 5.04 -1.52
C ASN A 110 2.96 3.85 -1.11
N PHE A 111 1.79 3.65 -1.73
CA PHE A 111 0.94 2.47 -1.56
C PHE A 111 1.46 1.37 -2.49
N ILE A 112 2.05 0.34 -1.91
CA ILE A 112 2.73 -0.73 -2.65
C ILE A 112 1.95 -2.02 -2.51
N GLN A 113 1.65 -2.67 -3.62
CA GLN A 113 0.93 -3.94 -3.62
C GLN A 113 1.79 -5.04 -2.95
N VAL A 114 1.23 -5.67 -1.91
CA VAL A 114 1.93 -6.69 -1.13
C VAL A 114 2.17 -7.95 -1.96
N THR A 115 1.15 -8.43 -2.67
CA THR A 115 1.25 -9.61 -3.54
C THR A 115 2.21 -9.39 -4.71
N GLY A 116 2.21 -8.21 -5.33
CA GLY A 116 3.18 -7.86 -6.37
C GLY A 116 4.63 -7.80 -5.86
N THR A 117 4.81 -7.48 -4.58
CA THR A 117 6.14 -7.38 -3.94
C THR A 117 6.68 -8.73 -3.45
N LEU A 118 5.82 -9.52 -2.80
CA LEU A 118 6.18 -10.79 -2.15
C LEU A 118 5.90 -12.01 -3.04
N GLY A 119 5.14 -11.86 -4.12
CA GLY A 119 4.77 -12.94 -5.04
C GLY A 119 4.15 -14.13 -4.29
N GLN A 120 4.66 -15.33 -4.58
CA GLN A 120 4.23 -16.57 -3.94
C GLN A 120 4.48 -16.65 -2.42
N PHE A 121 5.22 -15.69 -1.85
CA PHE A 121 5.50 -15.61 -0.41
C PHE A 121 4.58 -14.63 0.32
N SER A 122 3.58 -14.06 -0.35
CA SER A 122 2.53 -13.30 0.31
C SER A 122 1.68 -14.22 1.20
N PRO A 123 1.54 -13.93 2.51
CA PRO A 123 0.81 -14.80 3.42
C PRO A 123 -0.71 -14.74 3.21
N TYR A 124 -1.24 -13.59 2.78
CA TYR A 124 -2.67 -13.35 2.64
C TYR A 124 -3.01 -12.72 1.28
N PRO A 125 -2.82 -13.44 0.17
CA PRO A 125 -2.98 -12.86 -1.17
C PRO A 125 -4.42 -12.41 -1.48
N ASN A 126 -5.41 -13.01 -0.81
CA ASN A 126 -6.83 -12.69 -0.98
C ASN A 126 -7.25 -11.40 -0.26
N GLU A 127 -6.38 -10.80 0.55
CA GLU A 127 -6.67 -9.53 1.22
C GLU A 127 -6.51 -8.33 0.29
N HIS A 128 -5.95 -8.52 -0.91
CA HIS A 128 -5.73 -7.48 -1.91
C HIS A 128 -5.02 -6.24 -1.31
N GLU A 129 -4.02 -6.51 -0.47
CA GLU A 129 -3.37 -5.49 0.35
C GLU A 129 -2.48 -4.55 -0.47
N TYR A 130 -2.64 -3.26 -0.21
CA TYR A 130 -1.68 -2.20 -0.55
C TYR A 130 -1.16 -1.59 0.74
N ALA A 131 0.13 -1.74 0.99
CA ALA A 131 0.79 -1.26 2.18
C ALA A 131 1.42 0.11 1.91
N ALA A 132 1.02 1.14 2.66
CA ALA A 132 1.52 2.49 2.51
C ALA A 132 2.84 2.68 3.27
N LEU A 133 3.96 2.75 2.53
CA LEU A 133 5.29 2.99 3.10
C LEU A 133 5.35 4.38 3.74
N GLY A 134 5.72 4.43 5.02
CA GLY A 134 5.79 5.66 5.80
C GLY A 134 4.44 6.28 6.14
N GLY A 135 3.33 5.59 5.87
CA GLY A 135 1.98 6.09 6.12
C GLY A 135 1.50 7.10 5.07
N PHE A 136 0.36 7.74 5.35
CA PHE A 136 -0.33 8.65 4.42
C PHE A 136 -1.11 9.73 5.17
N GLY A 137 -1.27 10.89 4.53
CA GLY A 137 -1.87 12.08 5.15
C GLY A 137 -3.39 12.04 5.19
N PHE A 138 -3.99 12.82 6.08
CA PHE A 138 -5.46 12.93 6.18
C PHE A 138 -6.08 13.50 4.90
N GLU A 139 -5.34 14.33 4.16
CA GLU A 139 -5.73 14.89 2.87
C GLU A 139 -5.81 13.85 1.73
N GLN A 140 -5.32 12.61 1.94
CA GLN A 140 -5.56 11.45 1.06
C GLN A 140 -6.88 10.74 1.34
N VAL A 141 -7.49 10.97 2.51
CA VAL A 141 -8.76 10.37 2.88
C VAL A 141 -9.88 11.05 2.09
N ILE A 142 -10.60 10.27 1.29
CA ILE A 142 -11.71 10.72 0.44
C ILE A 142 -12.97 10.91 1.29
N ALA A 143 -13.24 9.91 2.11
CA ALA A 143 -14.45 9.78 2.90
C ALA A 143 -14.27 8.71 3.98
N TRP A 144 -15.23 8.62 4.89
CA TRP A 144 -15.31 7.53 5.85
C TRP A 144 -16.77 7.14 6.09
N THR A 145 -16.97 5.94 6.61
CA THR A 145 -18.25 5.50 7.17
C THR A 145 -18.01 5.02 8.58
N HIS A 146 -18.79 5.54 9.54
CA HIS A 146 -18.78 5.06 10.92
C HIS A 146 -19.70 3.85 11.06
N TYR A 147 -19.27 2.85 11.82
CA TYR A 147 -20.01 1.63 12.08
C TYR A 147 -20.13 1.39 13.58
N VAL A 148 -21.31 0.92 13.99
CA VAL A 148 -21.56 0.40 15.33
C VAL A 148 -22.23 -0.96 15.19
N ASN A 149 -21.70 -2.00 15.83
CA ASN A 149 -22.12 -3.39 15.70
C ASN A 149 -22.24 -3.86 14.22
N GLY A 150 -21.35 -3.37 13.36
CA GLY A 150 -21.32 -3.70 11.94
C GLY A 150 -22.37 -2.99 11.08
N VAL A 151 -23.11 -2.04 11.67
CA VAL A 151 -24.15 -1.25 10.98
C VAL A 151 -23.63 0.16 10.71
N PRO A 152 -23.63 0.64 9.45
CA PRO A 152 -23.32 2.03 9.11
C PRO A 152 -24.20 3.00 9.90
N GLN A 153 -23.59 4.02 10.50
CA GLN A 153 -24.28 5.05 11.28
C GLN A 153 -24.64 6.27 10.41
N GLY A 154 -25.68 7.01 10.82
CA GLY A 154 -26.13 8.22 10.14
C GLY A 154 -26.55 7.97 8.68
N SER A 155 -26.22 8.89 7.78
CA SER A 155 -26.43 8.71 6.33
C SER A 155 -25.40 7.79 5.68
N GLY A 156 -24.52 7.16 6.47
CA GLY A 156 -23.44 6.31 5.99
C GLY A 156 -22.18 7.10 5.65
N ARG A 157 -21.89 7.22 4.35
CA ARG A 157 -20.63 7.79 3.85
C ARG A 157 -20.56 9.30 4.07
N VAL A 158 -19.51 9.75 4.75
CA VAL A 158 -19.20 11.16 5.02
C VAL A 158 -17.97 11.58 4.22
N VAL A 159 -18.09 12.59 3.37
CA VAL A 159 -17.00 13.10 2.53
C VAL A 159 -16.04 13.95 3.36
N ASN A 160 -14.74 13.73 3.18
CA ASN A 160 -13.71 14.55 3.79
C ASN A 160 -13.59 15.90 3.07
N ARG A 161 -13.78 17.01 3.79
CA ARG A 161 -13.62 18.36 3.22
C ARG A 161 -12.16 18.74 3.00
N ASP A 162 -11.23 18.05 3.64
CA ASP A 162 -9.79 18.29 3.53
C ASP A 162 -9.13 17.40 2.47
N PHE A 163 -9.92 16.57 1.76
CA PHE A 163 -9.42 15.76 0.66
C PHE A 163 -8.81 16.67 -0.43
N SER A 164 -7.58 16.37 -0.84
CA SER A 164 -6.91 17.13 -1.90
C SER A 164 -7.12 16.48 -3.27
N PRO A 165 -7.66 17.22 -4.27
CA PRO A 165 -7.83 16.69 -5.62
C PRO A 165 -6.52 16.29 -6.33
N ARG A 166 -5.35 16.66 -5.78
CA ARG A 166 -4.03 16.27 -6.33
C ARG A 166 -3.87 14.75 -6.45
N TYR A 167 -4.56 13.98 -5.61
CA TYR A 167 -4.48 12.52 -5.61
C TYR A 167 -5.32 11.83 -6.70
N ASN A 168 -6.22 12.55 -7.39
CA ASN A 168 -7.11 11.95 -8.40
C ASN A 168 -6.35 11.21 -9.51
N ASN A 169 -5.16 11.72 -9.86
CA ASN A 169 -4.33 11.19 -10.95
C ASN A 169 -3.14 10.36 -10.46
N LEU A 170 -2.96 10.25 -9.14
CA LEU A 170 -1.90 9.42 -8.57
C LEU A 170 -2.33 7.97 -8.52
N ARG A 171 -1.35 7.07 -8.55
CA ARG A 171 -1.57 5.61 -8.62
C ARG A 171 -0.63 4.91 -7.64
N PRO A 172 -1.06 3.78 -7.07
CA PRO A 172 -0.17 2.93 -6.28
C PRO A 172 0.90 2.28 -7.14
N SER A 173 1.94 1.75 -6.48
CA SER A 173 2.84 0.79 -7.12
C SER A 173 2.24 -0.61 -7.06
N ASN A 174 2.22 -1.31 -8.20
CA ASN A 174 1.70 -2.68 -8.33
C ASN A 174 2.71 -3.76 -7.88
N GLY A 175 3.75 -3.37 -7.15
CA GLY A 175 4.71 -4.30 -6.55
C GLY A 175 6.13 -3.81 -6.71
N GLU A 176 6.89 -3.86 -5.62
CA GLU A 176 8.28 -3.43 -5.57
C GLU A 176 9.13 -4.55 -4.97
N PRO A 177 9.56 -5.55 -5.75
CA PRO A 177 10.27 -6.71 -5.20
C PRO A 177 11.55 -6.34 -4.44
N HIS A 178 12.13 -5.17 -4.71
CA HIS A 178 13.29 -4.65 -3.98
C HIS A 178 12.95 -4.21 -2.55
N LEU A 179 11.69 -3.93 -2.24
CA LEU A 179 11.17 -3.58 -0.91
C LEU A 179 10.63 -4.80 -0.14
N ALA A 180 10.83 -6.02 -0.64
CA ALA A 180 10.28 -7.23 -0.02
C ALA A 180 10.73 -7.44 1.44
N GLY A 181 11.99 -7.09 1.76
CA GLY A 181 12.51 -7.19 3.12
C GLY A 181 12.47 -8.60 3.70
N PHE A 182 12.67 -9.64 2.86
CA PHE A 182 12.77 -11.02 3.35
C PHE A 182 14.01 -11.21 4.24
N PRO A 183 13.95 -12.10 5.25
CA PRO A 183 15.14 -12.49 6.00
C PRO A 183 16.29 -12.92 5.07
N ARG A 184 17.54 -12.67 5.46
CA ARG A 184 18.72 -12.95 4.61
C ARG A 184 18.82 -14.40 4.12
N SER A 185 18.37 -15.37 4.92
CA SER A 185 18.39 -16.79 4.57
C SER A 185 17.14 -17.27 3.82
N HIS A 186 16.20 -16.37 3.51
CA HIS A 186 14.93 -16.73 2.90
C HIS A 186 15.11 -17.20 1.45
N GLN A 187 14.41 -18.28 1.07
CA GLN A 187 14.54 -18.89 -0.25
C GLN A 187 14.16 -17.97 -1.42
N ALA A 188 13.33 -16.95 -1.17
CA ALA A 188 12.89 -16.00 -2.20
C ALA A 188 14.07 -15.35 -2.93
N TRP A 189 15.16 -15.05 -2.23
CA TRP A 189 16.33 -14.41 -2.82
C TRP A 189 16.99 -15.25 -3.93
N SER A 190 16.75 -16.56 -3.97
CA SER A 190 17.24 -17.44 -5.03
C SER A 190 16.32 -17.51 -6.26
N LEU A 191 15.13 -16.92 -6.20
CA LEU A 191 14.12 -16.97 -7.24
C LEU A 191 13.94 -15.60 -7.93
N PRO A 192 13.58 -15.56 -9.23
CA PRO A 192 13.15 -14.33 -9.87
C PRO A 192 11.85 -13.78 -9.23
N PRO A 193 11.67 -12.44 -9.18
CA PRO A 193 12.62 -11.41 -9.63
C PRO A 193 13.69 -11.06 -8.58
N TRP A 194 13.58 -11.54 -7.35
CA TRP A 194 14.43 -11.11 -6.22
C TRP A 194 15.92 -11.43 -6.41
N ASN A 195 16.23 -12.50 -7.13
CA ASN A 195 17.62 -12.89 -7.42
C ASN A 195 18.37 -11.93 -8.37
N GLN A 196 17.68 -10.93 -8.94
CA GLN A 196 18.27 -9.96 -9.87
C GLN A 196 18.90 -8.74 -9.19
N PHE A 197 18.59 -8.53 -7.89
CA PHE A 197 19.09 -7.38 -7.13
C PHE A 197 20.58 -7.51 -6.77
N PRO A 198 21.29 -6.38 -6.58
CA PRO A 198 22.66 -6.38 -6.06
C PRO A 198 22.79 -7.20 -4.76
N GLY A 199 23.89 -7.94 -4.58
CA GLY A 199 24.05 -8.94 -3.51
C GLY A 199 23.53 -10.34 -3.86
N CYS A 200 22.62 -10.44 -4.85
CA CYS A 200 22.11 -11.73 -5.36
C CYS A 200 22.63 -12.11 -6.75
N ARG A 201 23.29 -11.17 -7.46
CA ARG A 201 23.91 -11.44 -8.75
C ARG A 201 25.07 -12.42 -8.59
N ARG A 202 24.92 -13.62 -9.15
CA ARG A 202 25.95 -14.67 -9.16
C ARG A 202 27.24 -14.14 -9.79
N ASN A 203 28.29 -13.99 -8.99
CA ASN A 203 29.65 -14.06 -9.52
C ASN A 203 29.89 -15.51 -9.89
N LEU A 204 29.79 -15.84 -11.19
CA LEU A 204 30.04 -17.17 -11.77
C LEU A 204 31.46 -17.73 -11.53
N SER A 205 32.31 -17.02 -10.79
CA SER A 205 33.73 -17.34 -10.57
C SER A 205 34.03 -17.96 -9.19
N ARG A 206 33.05 -18.12 -8.28
CA ARG A 206 33.30 -18.70 -6.95
C ARG A 206 32.58 -20.03 -6.73
N SER A 207 33.36 -21.11 -6.90
CA SER A 207 33.21 -22.48 -6.40
C SER A 207 31.80 -23.11 -6.37
N LEU A 208 31.65 -24.22 -7.10
CA LEU A 208 30.51 -25.16 -7.13
C LEU A 208 30.07 -25.75 -5.75
N HIS A 209 30.73 -25.39 -4.64
CA HIS A 209 30.52 -26.01 -3.32
C HIS A 209 29.94 -25.07 -2.25
N SER A 210 29.64 -23.81 -2.57
CA SER A 210 28.90 -22.92 -1.70
C SER A 210 27.54 -22.64 -2.33
N ARG A 211 26.47 -23.28 -1.82
CA ARG A 211 25.10 -22.76 -2.02
C ARG A 211 25.01 -21.46 -1.23
N GLN A 212 25.61 -20.40 -1.74
CA GLN A 212 25.62 -19.11 -1.08
C GLN A 212 24.18 -18.59 -1.13
N GLN A 213 23.51 -18.64 0.02
CA GLN A 213 22.23 -17.94 0.22
C GLN A 213 22.49 -16.48 -0.10
N CYS A 214 21.85 -15.99 -1.16
CA CYS A 214 21.93 -14.60 -1.55
C CYS A 214 20.92 -13.78 -0.76
N ALA A 215 21.25 -12.52 -0.51
CA ALA A 215 20.37 -11.48 0.01
C ALA A 215 20.93 -10.12 -0.43
N PRO A 216 20.12 -9.05 -0.48
CA PRO A 216 20.63 -7.71 -0.71
C PRO A 216 21.71 -7.35 0.32
N ASP A 217 22.79 -6.73 -0.16
CA ASP A 217 23.85 -6.22 0.71
C ASP A 217 23.40 -4.95 1.46
N GLU A 218 22.50 -4.18 0.82
CA GLU A 218 21.94 -2.94 1.33
C GLU A 218 20.88 -3.20 2.41
N ASN A 219 20.84 -2.33 3.43
CA ASN A 219 19.85 -2.37 4.49
C ASN A 219 18.47 -1.91 3.94
N ASP A 220 17.40 -2.61 4.32
CA ASP A 220 16.02 -2.32 3.91
C ASP A 220 15.61 -0.85 4.12
N TRP A 221 16.12 -0.20 5.18
CA TRP A 221 15.90 1.22 5.42
C TRP A 221 16.43 2.10 4.30
N TYR A 222 17.65 1.87 3.81
CA TYR A 222 18.21 2.66 2.70
C TYR A 222 17.43 2.43 1.40
N ILE A 223 17.01 1.19 1.17
CA ILE A 223 16.20 0.84 0.00
C ILE A 223 14.86 1.59 0.04
N ALA A 224 14.16 1.55 1.17
CA ALA A 224 12.89 2.23 1.38
C ALA A 224 13.01 3.77 1.33
N SER A 225 14.04 4.34 1.97
CA SER A 225 14.30 5.78 1.92
C SER A 225 14.55 6.26 0.50
N ARG A 226 15.36 5.53 -0.29
CA ARG A 226 15.59 5.84 -1.69
C ARG A 226 14.32 5.74 -2.53
N TYR A 227 13.44 4.78 -2.23
CA TYR A 227 12.15 4.68 -2.89
C TYR A 227 11.27 5.90 -2.61
N ILE A 228 11.12 6.30 -1.34
CA ILE A 228 10.38 7.51 -0.96
C ILE A 228 10.99 8.76 -1.61
N ASP A 229 12.31 8.91 -1.55
CA ASP A 229 12.99 10.06 -2.19
C ASP A 229 12.71 10.15 -3.69
N ASN A 230 12.77 9.02 -4.39
CA ASN A 230 12.55 9.00 -5.82
C ASN A 230 11.07 9.21 -6.18
N MET A 231 10.17 8.43 -5.59
CA MET A 231 8.76 8.43 -5.97
C MET A 231 8.03 9.64 -5.41
N CYS A 232 8.26 9.97 -4.13
CA CYS A 232 7.47 10.97 -3.42
C CYS A 232 8.04 12.39 -3.59
N TYR A 233 9.36 12.57 -3.49
CA TYR A 233 9.94 13.92 -3.51
C TYR A 233 10.44 14.33 -4.89
N ARG A 234 11.11 13.45 -5.64
CA ARG A 234 11.62 13.80 -6.98
C ARG A 234 10.54 13.75 -8.06
N GLN A 235 9.71 12.72 -8.03
CA GLN A 235 8.64 12.54 -9.02
C GLN A 235 7.28 13.07 -8.54
N THR A 236 7.16 13.47 -7.28
CA THR A 236 5.91 14.03 -6.70
C THR A 236 4.69 13.10 -6.82
N LEU A 237 4.92 11.77 -6.79
CA LEU A 237 3.88 10.77 -6.99
C LEU A 237 3.19 10.30 -5.70
N CYS A 238 3.50 10.91 -4.56
CA CYS A 238 2.89 10.60 -3.26
C CYS A 238 2.07 11.75 -2.66
N GLY A 239 1.94 12.87 -3.39
CA GLY A 239 1.19 14.05 -2.94
C GLY A 239 2.04 15.24 -2.58
#